data_AF-A0A0R1DLI0-F1
#
_entry.id   AF-A0A0R1DLI0-F1
#
_cell.length_a   1.000
_cell.length_b   1.000
_cell.length_c   1.000
_cell.angle_alpha   90.00
_cell.angle_beta   90.00
_cell.angle_gamma   90.00
#
_symmetry.space_group_name_H-M   'P 1'
#
loop_
_entity.id
_entity.type
_entity.pdbx_description
1 polymer ?
#
loop_
_entity_poly.entity_id
_entity_poly.type
_entity_poly.pdbx_seq_one_letter_code
_entity_poly.pdbx_strand_id
1 'polypeptide(L)'
;MEIHLIFVSLVLGKTIADDECLSCGWNSDVHCGKVADGSCVFTALNRCQVERIGCRREAKKLKPFTEIVKGRCPKDIKQCAKL
;
A
#
# COMPACT_ATOMS: atom_id res chain seq x y z
N MET A 1 -21.46 -8.47 -30.79
CA MET A 1 -21.37 -8.85 -29.36
C MET A 1 -19.90 -8.80 -28.94
N GLU A 2 -19.27 -7.63 -28.93
CA GLU A 2 -17.80 -7.55 -28.74
C GLU A 2 -17.37 -6.60 -27.60
N ILE A 3 -18.31 -5.84 -27.05
CA ILE A 3 -18.02 -4.83 -26.02
C ILE A 3 -17.88 -5.49 -24.63
N HIS A 4 -18.56 -6.62 -24.37
CA HIS A 4 -18.54 -7.28 -23.06
C HIS A 4 -17.18 -7.92 -22.71
N LEU A 5 -16.43 -8.41 -23.68
CA LEU A 5 -15.14 -9.08 -23.44
C LEU A 5 -14.04 -8.10 -23.00
N ILE A 6 -14.09 -6.85 -23.45
CA ILE A 6 -13.11 -5.82 -23.10
C ILE A 6 -13.24 -5.43 -21.63
N PHE A 7 -14.48 -5.31 -21.12
CA PHE A 7 -14.74 -4.97 -19.73
C PHE A 7 -14.28 -6.06 -18.75
N VAL A 8 -14.45 -7.34 -19.09
CA VAL A 8 -14.01 -8.46 -18.24
C VAL A 8 -12.49 -8.49 -18.07
N SER A 9 -11.74 -8.28 -19.15
CA SER A 9 -10.27 -8.26 -19.11
C SER A 9 -9.70 -7.10 -18.28
N LEU A 10 -10.34 -5.93 -18.33
CA LEU A 10 -9.94 -4.76 -17.52
C LEU A 10 -10.20 -4.97 -16.02
N VAL A 11 -11.26 -5.70 -15.67
CA VAL A 11 -11.57 -6.01 -14.26
C VAL A 11 -10.61 -7.08 -13.72
N LEU A 12 -10.31 -8.14 -14.49
CA LEU A 12 -9.36 -9.18 -14.07
C LEU A 12 -7.93 -8.64 -13.90
N GLY A 13 -7.46 -7.77 -14.79
CA GLY A 13 -6.12 -7.17 -14.64
C GLY A 13 -5.96 -6.31 -13.37
N LYS A 14 -7.06 -5.72 -12.90
CA LYS A 14 -7.08 -4.89 -11.69
C LYS A 14 -7.10 -5.72 -10.41
N THR A 15 -7.67 -6.93 -10.44
CA THR A 15 -7.70 -7.84 -9.29
C THR A 15 -6.35 -8.53 -9.07
N ILE A 16 -5.65 -8.92 -10.14
CA ILE A 16 -4.36 -9.63 -10.01
C ILE A 16 -3.30 -8.74 -9.33
N ALA A 17 -3.26 -7.45 -9.65
CA ALA A 17 -2.30 -6.52 -9.04
C ALA A 17 -2.55 -6.25 -7.54
N ASP A 18 -3.78 -6.46 -7.04
CA ASP A 18 -4.08 -6.35 -5.60
C ASP A 18 -3.81 -7.69 -4.87
N ASP A 19 -3.86 -8.81 -5.60
CA ASP A 19 -3.62 -10.17 -5.11
C ASP A 19 -2.11 -10.49 -4.95
N GLU A 20 -1.23 -9.81 -5.69
CA GLU A 20 0.23 -9.96 -5.52
C GLU A 20 0.76 -9.40 -4.19
N CYS A 21 0.00 -8.53 -3.53
CA CYS A 21 0.43 -7.93 -2.27
C CYS A 21 0.10 -8.83 -1.06
N LEU A 22 1.12 -9.17 -0.27
CA LEU A 22 1.08 -10.04 0.91
C LEU A 22 -0.20 -9.94 1.76
N SER A 23 -0.77 -11.12 2.09
CA SER A 23 -1.78 -11.25 3.14
C SER A 23 -1.12 -11.16 4.52
N CYS A 24 -1.66 -10.32 5.40
CA CYS A 24 -1.07 -10.03 6.70
C CYS A 24 -1.82 -10.73 7.83
N GLY A 25 -1.07 -11.35 8.74
CA GLY A 25 -1.60 -11.90 9.98
C GLY A 25 -2.04 -10.82 10.98
N TRP A 26 -2.73 -11.27 12.03
CA TRP A 26 -3.30 -10.44 13.10
C TRP A 26 -2.27 -10.23 14.22
N ASN A 27 -1.10 -9.70 13.91
CA ASN A 27 -0.15 -9.25 14.93
C ASN A 27 -0.33 -7.74 15.16
N SER A 28 -0.23 -7.30 16.41
CA SER A 28 -0.26 -5.87 16.77
C SER A 28 1.11 -5.43 17.28
N ASP A 29 1.91 -4.90 16.35
CA ASP A 29 3.15 -4.19 16.65
C ASP A 29 3.20 -2.96 15.73
N VAL A 30 2.87 -1.78 16.24
CA VAL A 30 2.66 -0.60 15.39
C VAL A 30 3.93 -0.24 14.62
N HIS A 31 3.79 0.06 13.32
CA HIS A 31 4.89 0.49 12.46
C HIS A 31 4.51 1.71 11.63
N CYS A 32 5.53 2.46 11.23
CA CYS A 32 5.45 3.63 10.39
C CYS A 32 6.26 3.44 9.11
N GLY A 33 5.62 3.56 7.94
CA GLY A 33 6.26 3.66 6.65
C GLY A 33 6.51 5.12 6.25
N LYS A 34 7.69 5.40 5.72
CA LYS A 34 8.09 6.72 5.19
C LYS A 34 8.48 6.60 3.73
N VAL A 35 8.02 7.55 2.92
CA VAL A 35 8.49 7.72 1.53
C VAL A 35 9.83 8.46 1.55
N ALA A 36 10.79 8.04 0.71
CA ALA A 36 12.16 8.58 0.70
C ALA A 36 12.24 10.11 0.66
N ASP A 37 11.41 10.76 -0.13
CA ASP A 37 11.40 12.23 -0.26
C ASP A 37 10.70 12.95 0.90
N GLY A 38 10.29 12.25 1.96
CA GLY A 38 9.57 12.82 3.10
C GLY A 38 8.15 13.30 2.78
N SER A 39 7.64 13.04 1.58
CA SER A 39 6.36 13.59 1.09
C SER A 39 5.13 13.16 1.91
N CYS A 40 5.11 11.93 2.40
CA CYS A 40 4.07 11.43 3.29
C CYS A 40 4.53 10.22 4.11
N VAL A 41 3.78 9.93 5.17
CA VAL A 41 4.00 8.81 6.09
C VAL A 41 2.73 7.98 6.27
N PHE A 42 2.86 6.73 6.69
CA PHE A 42 1.72 5.84 6.92
C PHE A 42 1.93 4.96 8.16
N THR A 43 1.01 5.01 9.12
CA THR A 43 1.05 4.16 10.32
C THR A 43 0.10 2.98 10.18
N ALA A 44 0.56 1.77 10.52
CA ALA A 44 -0.27 0.57 10.56
C ALA A 44 -0.04 -0.25 11.84
N LEU A 45 -0.91 -1.24 12.08
CA LEU A 45 -0.86 -2.08 13.28
C LEU A 45 0.24 -3.14 13.23
N ASN A 46 0.82 -3.40 12.06
CA ASN A 46 2.01 -4.23 11.90
C ASN A 46 2.83 -3.85 10.67
N ARG A 47 4.08 -4.32 10.65
CA ARG A 47 5.00 -4.12 9.53
C ARG A 47 4.43 -4.61 8.20
N CYS A 48 3.82 -5.80 8.19
CA CYS A 48 3.24 -6.37 6.97
C CYS A 48 2.18 -5.46 6.36
N GLN A 49 1.33 -4.82 7.17
CA GLN A 49 0.34 -3.87 6.66
C GLN A 49 0.99 -2.64 6.00
N VAL A 50 2.13 -2.17 6.52
CA VAL A 50 2.90 -1.10 5.88
C VAL A 50 3.46 -1.57 4.54
N GLU A 51 4.04 -2.78 4.47
CA GLU A 51 4.59 -3.37 3.26
C GLU A 51 3.50 -3.63 2.20
N ARG A 52 2.33 -4.14 2.60
CA ARG A 52 1.17 -4.35 1.71
C ARG A 52 0.70 -3.05 1.09
N ILE A 53 0.60 -1.98 1.88
CA ILE A 53 0.25 -0.66 1.34
C ILE A 53 1.39 -0.13 0.46
N GLY A 54 2.65 -0.39 0.78
CA GLY A 54 3.80 -0.11 -0.09
C GLY A 54 3.66 -0.75 -1.47
N CYS A 55 3.40 -2.06 -1.52
CA CYS A 55 3.14 -2.82 -2.74
C CYS A 55 1.97 -2.23 -3.55
N ARG A 56 0.84 -1.92 -2.89
CA ARG A 56 -0.31 -1.26 -3.55
C ARG A 56 0.03 0.14 -4.10
N ARG A 57 0.94 0.87 -3.45
CA ARG A 57 1.42 2.18 -3.94
C ARG A 57 2.19 1.98 -5.24
N GLU A 58 3.09 1.00 -5.29
CA GLU A 58 3.88 0.68 -6.49
C GLU A 58 2.97 0.26 -7.66
N ALA A 59 2.00 -0.63 -7.42
CA ALA A 59 1.01 -1.03 -8.41
C ALA A 59 0.21 0.16 -8.99
N LYS A 60 -0.02 1.21 -8.17
CA LYS A 60 -0.68 2.46 -8.59
C LYS A 60 0.30 3.54 -9.07
N LYS A 61 1.58 3.21 -9.33
CA LYS A 61 2.65 4.13 -9.75
C LYS A 61 2.90 5.27 -8.76
N LEU A 62 2.62 5.05 -7.48
CA LEU A 62 2.93 5.94 -6.38
C LEU A 62 4.26 5.52 -5.74
N LYS A 63 4.95 6.47 -5.10
CA LYS A 63 6.23 6.19 -4.44
C LYS A 63 6.05 5.20 -3.27
N PRO A 64 6.77 4.07 -3.23
CA PRO A 64 6.71 3.12 -2.12
C PRO A 64 7.24 3.72 -0.81
N PHE A 65 7.04 2.98 0.28
CA PHE A 65 7.76 3.25 1.53
C PHE A 65 9.17 2.69 1.43
N THR A 66 10.17 3.53 1.64
CA THR A 66 11.59 3.14 1.60
C THR A 66 12.15 2.87 2.99
N GLU A 67 11.48 3.36 4.02
CA GLU A 67 11.85 3.13 5.42
C GLU A 67 10.60 2.68 6.19
N ILE A 68 10.72 1.61 6.96
CA ILE A 68 9.68 1.13 7.87
C ILE A 68 10.29 1.04 9.26
N VAL A 69 9.81 1.88 10.18
CA VAL A 69 10.26 1.93 11.57
C VAL A 69 9.18 1.44 12.52
N LYS A 70 9.60 0.89 13.65
CA LYS A 70 8.68 0.53 14.74
C LYS A 70 8.15 1.79 15.42
N GLY A 71 6.88 1.78 15.78
CA GLY A 71 6.17 2.90 16.41
C GLY A 71 5.31 3.71 15.43
N ARG A 72 4.69 4.77 15.97
CA ARG A 72 3.82 5.67 15.19
C ARG A 72 4.65 6.67 14.38
N CYS A 73 4.09 7.10 13.25
CA CYS A 73 4.71 8.15 12.46
C CYS A 73 4.71 9.51 13.18
N PRO A 74 5.65 10.40 12.83
CA PRO A 74 5.61 11.81 13.25
C PRO A 74 4.29 12.46 12.82
N LYS A 75 3.74 13.35 13.65
CA LYS A 75 2.45 14.02 13.38
C LYS A 75 2.60 15.27 12.52
N ASP A 76 3.81 15.80 12.43
CA ASP A 76 4.22 16.94 11.63
C ASP A 76 4.31 16.61 10.12
N ILE A 77 4.35 15.33 9.75
CA ILE A 77 4.38 14.89 8.36
C ILE A 77 2.98 14.46 7.89
N LYS A 78 2.62 14.84 6.66
CA LYS A 78 1.35 14.49 6.03
C LYS A 78 1.16 12.97 5.96
N GLN A 79 -0.03 12.48 6.31
CA GLN A 79 -0.38 11.07 6.12
C GLN A 79 -0.61 10.76 4.63
N CYS A 80 -0.09 9.62 4.18
CA CYS A 80 -0.34 9.13 2.84
C CYS A 80 -1.83 8.84 2.64
N ALA A 81 -2.33 9.08 1.42
CA ALA A 81 -3.70 8.74 1.06
C ALA A 81 -3.95 7.24 1.25
N LYS A 82 -5.13 6.89 1.79
CA LYS A 82 -5.58 5.50 1.88
C LYS A 82 -5.85 4.98 0.47
N LEU A 83 -5.40 3.75 0.18
CA LEU A 83 -5.46 3.11 -1.14
C LEU A 83 -6.39 1.91 -1.18
#